data_AF-A0A0U2Z0R7-F1
#
_entry.id   AF-A0A0U2Z0R7-F1
#
_cell.length_a   1.000
_cell.length_b   1.000
_cell.length_c   1.000
_cell.angle_alpha   90.00
_cell.angle_beta   90.00
_cell.angle_gamma   90.00
#
_symmetry.space_group_name_H-M   'P 1'
#
loop_
_entity.id
_entity.type
_entity.pdbx_description
1 polymer ?
#
loop_
_entity_poly.entity_id
_entity_poly.type
_entity_poly.pdbx_seq_one_letter_code
_entity_poly.pdbx_strand_id
1 'polypeptide(L)'
;MAAVPDALAPVPGRSTPVQRLVPALAPSAAVLLALWVAAGRGLAGAAGELVPVHATALALPLGVLLGAGAVVLRRDARAHVPAGASLRACLTTAGAWAVVLAFGAVLPDRVDGRGASLLTELAGPGLLGLSAGFANTLGILSAVTAGAALALAATDLRRTRRIQRGEPLSEDEILDRQGL
;
A
#
# COMPACT_ATOMS: atom_id res chain seq x y z
N MET A 1 31.38 19.35 38.78
CA MET A 1 31.07 18.23 37.86
C MET A 1 29.57 17.96 37.99
N ALA A 2 28.76 18.69 37.22
CA ALA A 2 27.30 18.64 37.33
C ALA A 2 26.77 17.45 36.51
N ALA A 3 25.99 16.58 37.16
CA ALA A 3 25.28 15.49 36.51
C ALA A 3 24.32 16.07 35.47
N VAL A 4 24.46 15.65 34.21
CA VAL A 4 23.44 15.89 33.18
C VAL A 4 22.22 15.08 33.62
N PRO A 5 21.08 15.70 33.97
CA PRO A 5 19.88 14.96 34.30
C PRO A 5 19.45 14.14 33.08
N ASP A 6 18.96 12.92 33.32
CA ASP A 6 18.37 11.97 32.38
C ASP A 6 17.28 12.62 31.49
N ALA A 7 17.72 13.42 30.54
CA ALA A 7 16.86 14.09 29.59
C ALA A 7 16.52 13.08 28.49
N LEU A 8 15.25 12.66 28.51
CA LEU A 8 14.50 12.18 27.36
C LEU A 8 14.86 10.77 26.86
N ALA A 9 14.63 9.76 27.70
CA ALA A 9 14.16 8.49 27.15
C ALA A 9 12.63 8.62 26.95
N PRO A 10 12.10 8.98 25.76
CA PRO A 10 10.69 8.79 25.51
C PRO A 10 10.41 7.29 25.69
N VAL A 11 9.53 6.96 26.65
CA VAL A 11 9.02 5.61 26.80
C VAL A 11 8.57 5.15 25.41
N PRO A 12 9.07 4.04 24.87
CA PRO A 12 8.64 3.55 23.57
C PRO A 12 7.12 3.39 23.60
N GLY A 13 6.42 4.34 22.95
CA GLY A 13 4.97 4.37 22.92
C GLY A 13 4.46 3.04 22.38
N ARG A 14 3.52 2.42 23.09
CA ARG A 14 2.94 1.14 22.65
C ARG A 14 2.50 1.27 21.19
N SER A 15 2.98 0.37 20.34
CA SER A 15 2.55 0.28 18.95
C SER A 15 1.02 0.21 18.87
N THR A 16 0.40 1.06 18.06
CA THR A 16 -1.06 1.04 17.85
C THR A 16 -1.50 -0.27 17.15
N PRO A 17 -2.78 -0.65 17.21
CA PRO A 17 -3.28 -1.83 16.48
C PRO A 17 -2.98 -1.76 14.98
N VAL A 18 -3.11 -0.58 14.36
CA VAL A 18 -2.81 -0.34 12.94
C VAL A 18 -1.36 -0.70 12.60
N GLN A 19 -0.41 -0.28 13.44
CA GLN A 19 1.02 -0.53 13.26
C GLN A 19 1.42 -2.01 13.35
N ARG A 20 0.53 -2.86 13.88
CA ARG A 20 0.72 -4.31 13.97
C ARG A 20 -0.07 -5.07 12.91
N LEU A 21 -1.31 -4.66 12.67
CA LEU A 21 -2.22 -5.33 11.73
C LEU A 21 -1.82 -5.09 10.28
N VAL A 22 -1.48 -3.86 9.90
CA VAL A 22 -1.16 -3.55 8.50
C VAL A 22 0.03 -4.38 7.99
N PRO A 23 1.19 -4.44 8.69
CA PRO A 23 2.29 -5.30 8.26
C PRO A 23 1.91 -6.79 8.26
N ALA A 24 1.08 -7.25 9.20
CA ALA A 24 0.65 -8.64 9.26
C ALA A 24 -0.21 -9.04 8.05
N LEU A 25 -1.13 -8.16 7.64
CA LEU A 25 -2.06 -8.40 6.53
C LEU A 25 -1.46 -8.14 5.15
N ALA A 26 -0.39 -7.33 5.07
CA ALA A 26 0.16 -6.86 3.80
C ALA A 26 0.50 -7.97 2.78
N PRO A 27 1.08 -9.13 3.15
CA PRO A 27 1.34 -10.19 2.17
C PRO A 27 0.06 -10.76 1.55
N SER A 28 -0.93 -11.05 2.38
CA SER A 28 -2.23 -11.56 1.92
C SER A 28 -2.96 -10.50 1.09
N ALA A 29 -2.94 -9.24 1.52
CA ALA A 29 -3.51 -8.12 0.78
C ALA A 29 -2.86 -7.97 -0.59
N ALA A 30 -1.53 -8.08 -0.72
CA ALA A 30 -0.85 -7.99 -2.00
C ALA A 30 -1.34 -9.05 -3.01
N VAL A 31 -1.50 -10.30 -2.56
CA VAL A 31 -2.03 -11.39 -3.40
C VAL A 31 -3.50 -11.15 -3.75
N LEU A 32 -4.34 -10.86 -2.76
CA LEU A 32 -5.77 -10.64 -2.97
C LEU A 32 -6.05 -9.45 -3.89
N LEU A 33 -5.29 -8.36 -3.74
CA LEU A 33 -5.42 -7.17 -4.58
C LEU A 33 -4.92 -7.40 -6.01
N ALA A 34 -3.86 -8.19 -6.20
CA ALA A 34 -3.42 -8.58 -7.54
C ALA A 34 -4.50 -9.44 -8.23
N LEU A 35 -5.06 -10.43 -7.53
CA LEU A 35 -6.17 -11.24 -8.04
C LEU A 35 -7.42 -10.39 -8.34
N TRP A 36 -7.71 -9.41 -7.46
CA TRP A 36 -8.79 -8.45 -7.64
C TRP A 36 -8.63 -7.62 -8.92
N VAL A 37 -7.44 -7.09 -9.20
CA VAL A 37 -7.18 -6.34 -10.44
C VAL A 37 -7.27 -7.24 -11.68
N ALA A 38 -6.78 -8.48 -11.59
CA ALA A 38 -6.81 -9.42 -12.71
C ALA A 38 -8.25 -9.81 -13.09
N ALA A 39 -9.07 -10.19 -12.10
CA ALA A 39 -10.34 -10.87 -12.35
C ALA A 39 -11.47 -10.52 -11.36
N GLY A 40 -11.27 -9.57 -10.45
CA GLY A 40 -12.22 -9.25 -9.36
C GLY A 40 -13.62 -8.84 -9.84
N ARG A 41 -13.69 -8.14 -10.98
CA ARG A 41 -14.95 -7.82 -11.66
C ARG A 41 -15.76 -9.04 -12.11
N GLY A 42 -15.14 -10.22 -12.21
CA GLY A 42 -15.84 -11.49 -12.48
C GLY A 42 -16.87 -11.85 -11.42
N LEU A 43 -16.74 -11.32 -10.18
CA LEU A 43 -17.74 -11.48 -9.14
C LEU A 43 -19.11 -10.87 -9.50
N ALA A 44 -19.13 -9.93 -10.46
CA ALA A 44 -20.35 -9.31 -10.99
C ALA A 44 -20.70 -9.81 -12.41
N GLY A 45 -20.02 -10.84 -12.93
CA GLY A 45 -20.20 -11.30 -14.31
C GLY A 45 -19.48 -10.44 -15.36
N ALA A 46 -18.68 -9.45 -14.95
CA ALA A 46 -17.98 -8.52 -15.85
C ALA A 46 -16.55 -8.97 -16.23
N ALA A 47 -16.21 -10.24 -16.07
CA ALA A 47 -14.93 -10.79 -16.54
C ALA A 47 -15.05 -11.26 -17.99
N GLY A 48 -14.12 -10.82 -18.82
CA GLY A 48 -14.17 -11.01 -20.26
C GLY A 48 -12.79 -11.23 -20.88
N GLU A 49 -12.67 -10.86 -22.15
CA GLU A 49 -11.52 -11.23 -22.97
C GLU A 49 -10.20 -10.56 -22.55
N LEU A 50 -10.26 -9.45 -21.79
CA LEU A 50 -9.06 -8.73 -21.38
C LEU A 50 -8.45 -9.26 -20.08
N VAL A 51 -9.07 -10.23 -19.39
CA VAL A 51 -8.53 -10.81 -18.15
C VAL A 51 -7.04 -11.20 -18.26
N PRO A 52 -6.56 -11.89 -19.33
CA PRO A 52 -5.14 -12.21 -19.46
C PRO A 52 -4.26 -10.95 -19.54
N VAL A 53 -4.72 -9.93 -20.27
CA VAL A 53 -4.01 -8.64 -20.41
C VAL A 53 -3.94 -7.93 -19.06
N HIS A 54 -5.06 -7.87 -18.33
CA HIS A 54 -5.11 -7.26 -17.00
C HIS A 54 -4.23 -8.01 -16.01
N ALA A 55 -4.21 -9.34 -16.06
CA ALA A 55 -3.36 -10.18 -15.23
C ALA A 55 -1.86 -9.88 -15.45
N THR A 56 -1.41 -9.80 -16.70
CA THR A 56 0.02 -9.63 -17.01
C THR A 56 0.48 -8.18 -16.97
N ALA A 57 -0.32 -7.24 -17.46
CA ALA A 57 0.09 -5.84 -17.64
C ALA A 57 -0.18 -4.97 -16.40
N LEU A 58 -1.17 -5.33 -15.57
CA LEU A 58 -1.59 -4.52 -14.44
C LEU A 58 -1.40 -5.26 -13.11
N ALA A 59 -2.04 -6.42 -12.96
CA ALA A 59 -2.04 -7.16 -11.71
C ALA A 59 -0.65 -7.65 -11.31
N LEU A 60 0.13 -8.17 -12.27
CA LEU A 60 1.47 -8.68 -11.98
C LEU A 60 2.43 -7.55 -11.52
N PRO A 61 2.60 -6.43 -12.24
CA PRO A 61 3.44 -5.32 -11.76
C PRO A 61 2.98 -4.73 -10.42
N LEU A 62 1.67 -4.51 -10.25
CA LEU A 62 1.12 -3.99 -8.99
C LEU A 62 1.30 -4.98 -7.85
N GLY A 63 1.09 -6.28 -8.10
CA GLY A 63 1.29 -7.35 -7.13
C GLY A 63 2.76 -7.45 -6.69
N VAL A 64 3.71 -7.28 -7.61
CA VAL A 64 5.14 -7.22 -7.29
C VAL A 64 5.45 -6.00 -6.41
N LEU A 65 4.94 -4.82 -6.73
CA LEU A 65 5.14 -3.61 -5.92
C LEU A 65 4.57 -3.77 -4.51
N LEU A 66 3.31 -4.18 -4.40
CA LEU A 66 2.65 -4.41 -3.11
C LEU A 66 3.32 -5.52 -2.31
N GLY A 67 3.74 -6.61 -2.97
CA GLY A 67 4.44 -7.73 -2.36
C GLY A 67 5.82 -7.33 -1.83
N ALA A 68 6.60 -6.59 -2.62
CA ALA A 68 7.87 -6.03 -2.18
C ALA A 68 7.66 -5.09 -0.98
N GLY A 69 6.67 -4.21 -1.04
CA GLY A 69 6.29 -3.32 0.05
C GLY A 69 5.94 -4.09 1.31
N ALA A 70 5.13 -5.15 1.20
CA ALA A 70 4.74 -6.01 2.31
C ALA A 70 5.95 -6.71 2.96
N VAL A 71 6.89 -7.23 2.16
CA VAL A 71 8.11 -7.86 2.67
C VAL A 71 8.96 -6.87 3.46
N VAL A 72 9.16 -5.67 2.91
CA VAL A 72 9.97 -4.63 3.54
C VAL A 72 9.30 -4.12 4.83
N LEU A 73 8.01 -3.81 4.77
CA LEU A 73 7.22 -3.35 5.90
C LEU A 73 7.18 -4.37 7.05
N ARG A 74 7.07 -5.67 6.74
CA ARG A 74 7.14 -6.73 7.76
C ARG A 74 8.51 -6.87 8.38
N ARG A 75 9.57 -6.71 7.59
CA ARG A 75 10.95 -6.74 8.11
C ARG A 75 11.18 -5.57 9.07
N ASP A 76 10.70 -4.38 8.73
CA ASP A 76 10.79 -3.21 9.60
C ASP A 76 9.99 -3.41 10.90
N ALA A 77 8.72 -3.81 10.80
CA ALA A 77 7.86 -4.02 11.96
C ALA A 77 8.42 -5.03 12.98
N ARG A 78 9.17 -6.03 12.51
CA ARG A 78 9.84 -7.04 13.36
C ARG A 78 11.16 -6.56 13.95
N ALA A 79 11.80 -5.58 13.31
CA ALA A 79 13.08 -5.02 13.75
C ALA A 79 12.89 -3.86 14.75
N HIS A 80 11.74 -3.18 14.73
CA HIS A 80 11.42 -2.07 15.63
C HIS A 80 11.15 -2.52 17.08
N VAL A 81 11.55 -1.68 18.05
CA VAL A 81 11.23 -1.85 19.48
C VAL A 81 10.53 -0.57 19.97
N PRO A 82 9.24 -0.61 20.34
CA PRO A 82 8.39 -1.78 20.43
C PRO A 82 7.96 -2.26 19.03
N ALA A 83 7.63 -3.56 18.92
CA ALA A 83 7.31 -4.19 17.64
C ALA A 83 6.12 -3.52 16.93
N GLY A 84 6.35 -3.05 15.70
CA GLY A 84 5.37 -2.32 14.89
C GLY A 84 6.07 -1.48 13.83
N ALA A 85 5.39 -1.21 12.71
CA ALA A 85 5.91 -0.31 11.68
C ALA A 85 5.55 1.16 11.98
N SER A 86 6.21 2.08 11.29
CA SER A 86 5.82 3.49 11.26
C SER A 86 4.33 3.66 10.92
N LEU A 87 3.63 4.52 11.67
CA LEU A 87 2.22 4.83 11.40
C LEU A 87 2.04 5.40 9.99
N ARG A 88 2.97 6.25 9.54
CA ARG A 88 2.98 6.86 8.20
C ARG A 88 3.01 5.77 7.13
N ALA A 89 3.94 4.83 7.20
CA ALA A 89 4.03 3.71 6.25
C ALA A 89 2.77 2.83 6.28
N CYS A 90 2.19 2.59 7.47
CA CYS A 90 0.95 1.82 7.59
C CYS A 90 -0.24 2.52 6.92
N LEU A 91 -0.41 3.82 7.15
CA LEU A 91 -1.50 4.60 6.55
C LEU A 91 -1.33 4.72 5.03
N THR A 92 -0.11 4.95 4.54
CA THR A 92 0.15 4.97 3.09
C THR A 92 -0.12 3.61 2.46
N THR A 93 0.25 2.51 3.13
CA THR A 93 -0.03 1.14 2.64
C THR A 93 -1.53 0.87 2.59
N ALA A 94 -2.28 1.23 3.64
CA ALA A 94 -3.73 1.07 3.67
C ALA A 94 -4.43 1.95 2.62
N GLY A 95 -3.94 3.17 2.40
CA GLY A 95 -4.41 4.06 1.33
C GLY A 95 -4.17 3.45 -0.06
N ALA A 96 -2.99 2.86 -0.29
CA ALA A 96 -2.72 2.15 -1.55
C ALA A 96 -3.69 0.98 -1.77
N TRP A 97 -4.03 0.22 -0.72
CA TRP A 97 -5.04 -0.85 -0.83
C TRP A 97 -6.41 -0.30 -1.23
N ALA A 98 -6.86 0.79 -0.63
CA ALA A 98 -8.14 1.40 -0.96
C ALA A 98 -8.19 1.88 -2.43
N VAL A 99 -7.10 2.47 -2.92
CA VAL A 99 -6.99 2.91 -4.32
C VAL A 99 -7.01 1.72 -5.28
N VAL A 100 -6.29 0.63 -4.97
CA VAL A 100 -6.26 -0.58 -5.80
C VAL A 100 -7.63 -1.29 -5.81
N LEU A 101 -8.34 -1.31 -4.68
CA LEU A 101 -9.72 -1.82 -4.62
C LEU A 101 -10.63 -1.02 -5.54
N ALA A 102 -10.60 0.32 -5.43
CA ALA A 102 -11.38 1.21 -6.28
C ALA A 102 -11.02 1.03 -7.76
N PHE A 103 -9.73 0.90 -8.08
CA PHE A 103 -9.24 0.65 -9.43
C PHE A 103 -9.85 -0.62 -10.03
N GLY A 104 -9.74 -1.76 -9.35
CA GLY A 104 -10.30 -3.02 -9.86
C GLY A 104 -11.84 -2.99 -10.02
N ALA A 105 -12.54 -2.18 -9.23
CA ALA A 105 -13.99 -2.00 -9.36
C ALA A 105 -14.39 -1.24 -10.63
N VAL A 106 -13.60 -0.25 -11.04
CA VAL A 106 -13.89 0.57 -12.24
C VAL A 106 -13.21 0.05 -13.51
N LEU A 107 -12.31 -0.93 -13.42
CA LEU A 107 -11.54 -1.43 -14.55
C LEU A 107 -12.46 -2.15 -15.56
N PRO A 108 -12.67 -1.61 -16.77
CA PRO A 108 -13.57 -2.22 -17.75
C PRO A 108 -12.92 -3.45 -18.42
N ASP A 109 -13.74 -4.45 -18.71
CA ASP A 109 -13.52 -5.57 -19.61
C ASP A 109 -14.40 -5.50 -20.84
N ARG A 110 -14.21 -6.48 -21.73
CA ARG A 110 -15.06 -6.76 -22.85
C ARG A 110 -15.70 -8.14 -22.70
N VAL A 111 -16.99 -8.16 -22.41
CA VAL A 111 -17.83 -9.36 -22.31
C VAL A 111 -18.75 -9.39 -23.53
N ASP A 112 -18.65 -10.41 -24.37
CA ASP A 112 -19.44 -10.56 -25.60
C ASP A 112 -19.42 -9.30 -26.50
N GLY A 113 -18.24 -8.68 -26.63
CA GLY A 113 -18.06 -7.45 -27.41
C GLY A 113 -18.56 -6.16 -26.75
N ARG A 114 -19.13 -6.22 -25.53
CA ARG A 114 -19.59 -5.04 -24.78
C ARG A 114 -18.64 -4.70 -23.63
N GLY A 115 -18.45 -3.40 -23.40
CA GLY A 115 -17.69 -2.92 -22.25
C GLY A 115 -18.45 -3.13 -20.94
N ALA A 116 -17.82 -3.75 -19.94
CA ALA A 116 -18.42 -4.00 -18.63
C ALA A 116 -17.38 -3.90 -17.52
N SER A 117 -17.74 -3.31 -16.38
CA SER A 117 -16.95 -3.29 -15.14
C SER A 117 -17.87 -3.57 -13.95
N LEU A 118 -17.30 -3.79 -12.76
CA LEU A 118 -18.12 -3.96 -11.57
C LEU A 118 -18.98 -2.72 -11.29
N LEU A 119 -18.47 -1.51 -11.57
CA LEU A 119 -19.26 -0.28 -11.47
C LEU A 119 -20.46 -0.28 -12.43
N THR A 120 -20.27 -0.66 -13.70
CA THR A 120 -21.37 -0.62 -14.67
C THR A 120 -22.43 -1.69 -14.38
N GLU A 121 -22.03 -2.85 -13.84
CA GLU A 121 -22.99 -3.88 -13.42
C GLU A 121 -23.83 -3.44 -12.21
N LEU A 122 -23.26 -2.64 -11.30
CA LEU A 122 -23.95 -2.20 -10.09
C LEU A 122 -24.76 -0.92 -10.26
N ALA A 123 -24.27 0.03 -11.06
CA ALA A 123 -24.83 1.38 -11.18
C ALA A 123 -25.37 1.70 -12.59
N GLY A 124 -25.23 0.78 -13.53
CA GLY A 124 -25.84 0.83 -14.85
C GLY A 124 -24.85 1.07 -16.01
N PRO A 125 -25.21 0.63 -17.23
CA PRO A 125 -24.32 0.62 -18.39
C PRO A 125 -23.95 2.03 -18.90
N GLY A 126 -24.75 3.05 -18.59
CA GLY A 126 -24.48 4.45 -18.98
C GLY A 126 -23.20 5.04 -18.38
N LEU A 127 -22.61 4.38 -17.39
CA LEU A 127 -21.39 4.83 -16.71
C LEU A 127 -20.10 4.26 -17.31
N LEU A 128 -20.16 3.54 -18.44
CA LEU A 128 -18.97 2.92 -19.02
C LEU A 128 -17.84 3.93 -19.32
N GLY A 129 -18.18 5.09 -19.88
CA GLY A 129 -17.20 6.15 -20.14
C GLY A 129 -16.56 6.70 -18.86
N LEU A 130 -17.36 6.85 -17.80
CA LEU A 130 -16.88 7.29 -16.48
C LEU A 130 -15.98 6.23 -15.85
N SER A 131 -16.35 4.95 -15.96
CA SER A 131 -15.57 3.79 -15.51
C SER A 131 -14.19 3.77 -16.17
N ALA A 132 -14.14 3.95 -17.49
CA ALA A 132 -12.88 4.01 -18.25
C ALA A 132 -12.01 5.22 -17.84
N GLY A 133 -12.62 6.39 -17.66
CA GLY A 133 -11.92 7.59 -17.18
C GLY A 133 -11.31 7.41 -15.80
N PHE A 134 -12.07 6.86 -14.84
CA PHE A 134 -11.57 6.55 -13.51
C PHE A 134 -10.54 5.43 -13.52
N ALA A 135 -10.67 4.42 -14.39
CA ALA A 135 -9.71 3.33 -14.47
C ALA A 135 -8.30 3.86 -14.82
N ASN A 136 -8.17 4.82 -15.73
CA ASN A 136 -6.88 5.43 -16.04
C ASN A 136 -6.28 6.15 -14.82
N THR A 137 -7.05 7.04 -14.20
CA THR A 137 -6.61 7.83 -13.03
C THR A 137 -6.27 6.95 -11.84
N LEU A 138 -7.15 6.00 -11.49
CA LEU A 138 -6.94 5.07 -10.37
C LEU A 138 -5.84 4.05 -10.67
N GLY A 139 -5.61 3.68 -11.93
CA GLY A 139 -4.48 2.86 -12.34
C GLY A 139 -3.15 3.54 -12.06
N ILE A 140 -3.02 4.82 -12.45
CA ILE A 140 -1.84 5.64 -12.15
C ILE A 140 -1.68 5.81 -10.64
N LEU A 141 -2.74 6.19 -9.93
CA LEU A 141 -2.70 6.36 -8.48
C LEU A 141 -2.35 5.06 -7.76
N SER A 142 -2.80 3.90 -8.23
CA SER A 142 -2.44 2.60 -7.67
C SER A 142 -0.93 2.36 -7.73
N ALA A 143 -0.31 2.61 -8.89
CA ALA A 143 1.13 2.47 -9.06
C ALA A 143 1.91 3.46 -8.19
N VAL A 144 1.50 4.73 -8.17
CA VAL A 144 2.16 5.80 -7.39
C VAL A 144 2.06 5.53 -5.89
N THR A 145 0.87 5.18 -5.38
CA THR A 145 0.66 4.93 -3.95
C THR A 145 1.32 3.63 -3.49
N ALA A 146 1.31 2.57 -4.30
CA ALA A 146 2.05 1.35 -4.01
C ALA A 146 3.58 1.60 -3.99
N GLY A 147 4.09 2.38 -4.95
CA GLY A 147 5.48 2.81 -4.97
C GLY A 147 5.86 3.65 -3.75
N ALA A 148 5.02 4.62 -3.37
CA ALA A 148 5.21 5.44 -2.18
C ALA A 148 5.20 4.60 -0.89
N ALA A 149 4.28 3.64 -0.77
CA ALA A 149 4.23 2.71 0.36
C ALA A 149 5.51 1.88 0.48
N LEU A 150 6.00 1.33 -0.65
CA LEU A 150 7.29 0.61 -0.70
C LEU A 150 8.47 1.52 -0.33
N ALA A 151 8.53 2.73 -0.88
CA ALA A 151 9.61 3.67 -0.61
C ALA A 151 9.64 4.07 0.87
N LEU A 152 8.50 4.38 1.47
CA LEU A 152 8.40 4.70 2.90
C LEU A 152 8.83 3.51 3.75
N ALA A 153 8.31 2.31 3.48
CA ALA A 153 8.71 1.11 4.22
C ALA A 153 10.23 0.85 4.10
N ALA A 154 10.83 1.11 2.94
CA ALA A 154 12.26 0.95 2.72
C ALA A 154 13.09 1.99 3.47
N THR A 155 12.66 3.25 3.48
CA THR A 155 13.28 4.33 4.25
C THR A 155 13.21 4.04 5.75
N ASP A 156 12.04 3.61 6.24
CA ASP A 156 11.85 3.24 7.64
C ASP A 156 12.76 2.06 8.03
N LEU A 157 12.82 1.00 7.22
CA LEU A 157 13.72 -0.13 7.46
C LEU A 157 15.19 0.29 7.50
N ARG A 158 15.61 1.19 6.61
CA ARG A 158 16.99 1.72 6.60
C ARG A 158 17.27 2.49 7.88
N ARG A 159 16.35 3.37 8.29
CA ARG A 159 16.44 4.11 9.55
C ARG A 159 16.55 3.19 10.76
N THR A 160 15.67 2.19 10.86
CA THR A 160 15.69 1.18 11.94
C THR A 160 17.04 0.49 12.04
N ARG A 161 17.62 0.08 10.90
CA ARG A 161 18.94 -0.56 10.86
C ARG A 161 20.08 0.38 11.25
N ARG A 162 20.02 1.66 10.91
CA ARG A 162 21.02 2.66 11.32
C ARG A 162 21.01 2.87 12.83
N ILE A 163 19.81 3.01 13.41
CA ILE A 163 19.64 3.13 14.86
C ILE A 163 20.18 1.88 15.58
N GLN A 164 19.89 0.68 15.07
CA GLN A 164 20.42 -0.57 15.64
C GLN A 164 21.95 -0.69 15.57
N ARG A 165 22.59 0.01 14.62
CA ARG A 165 24.06 0.07 14.49
C ARG A 165 24.69 1.15 15.37
N GLY A 166 23.90 1.96 16.07
CA GLY A 166 24.39 3.10 16.87
C GLY A 166 24.86 4.28 16.03
N GLU A 167 24.44 4.39 14.77
CA GLU A 167 24.74 5.57 13.95
C GLU A 167 23.94 6.79 14.43
N PRO A 168 24.52 8.01 14.40
CA PRO A 168 23.81 9.23 14.77
C PRO A 168 22.64 9.51 13.83
N LEU A 169 21.55 10.04 14.40
CA LEU A 169 20.38 10.50 13.65
C LEU A 169 20.78 11.61 12.67
N SER A 170 20.14 11.66 11.49
CA SER A 170 20.36 12.77 10.55
C SER A 170 19.68 14.04 11.03
N GLU A 171 20.11 15.20 10.51
CA GLU A 171 19.56 16.52 10.88
C GLU A 171 18.04 16.59 10.67
N ASP A 172 17.53 16.09 9.53
CA ASP A 172 16.09 15.97 9.24
C ASP A 172 15.32 15.17 10.31
N GLU A 173 15.94 14.14 10.89
CA GLU A 173 15.30 13.28 11.91
C GLU A 173 15.25 13.96 13.28
N ILE A 174 16.19 14.88 13.53
CA ILE A 174 16.21 15.73 14.72
C ILE A 174 15.10 16.78 14.58
N LEU A 175 14.95 17.39 13.40
CA LEU A 175 13.89 18.36 13.10
C LEU A 175 12.49 17.73 13.19
N ASP A 176 12.27 16.56 12.58
CA ASP A 176 11.02 15.78 12.68
C ASP A 176 10.65 15.46 14.15
N ARG A 177 11.65 15.22 15.01
CA ARG A 177 11.44 14.99 16.45
C ARG A 177 11.08 16.26 17.21
N GLN A 178 11.56 17.41 16.75
CA GLN A 178 11.28 18.72 17.34
C GLN A 178 9.95 19.31 16.83
N GLY A 179 9.32 18.69 15.81
CA GLY A 179 8.08 19.17 15.21
C GLY A 179 8.28 20.45 14.38
N LEU A 180 9.49 20.66 13.88
CA LEU A 180 9.91 21.75 12.99
C LEU A 180 10.02 21.25 11.56
#